data_AF-A0A093ZYC9-F1
#
_entry.id   AF-A0A093ZYC9-F1
#
_cell.length_a   1.000
_cell.length_b   1.000
_cell.length_c   1.000
_cell.angle_alpha   90.00
_cell.angle_beta   90.00
_cell.angle_gamma   90.00
#
_symmetry.space_group_name_H-M   'P 1'
#
loop_
_entity.id
_entity.type
_entity.pdbx_description
1 polymer ?
#
loop_
_entity_poly.entity_id
_entity_poly.type
_entity_poly.pdbx_seq_one_letter_code
_entity_poly.pdbx_strand_id
1 'polypeptide(L)'
;MWFSKPWAVSLCCLSSLISATILQNGQVRVTEYPNTVTEANSHKWKTYPANAVELSYKGRWDDDHTSWWSVPGLKFGFTGKEVGITFGPQTSNGVLVAYRINGEDWQFSNITTNATHLLVSPTTEGVDLTSPISPSTFELRVTNWAYGVQVKSVHVAAGASLIKLKDYNRRIEVIGDSLSSGMYGTYEGLSSYAYGLAAGLGDTEYAVTAYPGICLTDQECWGNPRGQTYQWYHTSDTGGRATNIYGTNPPLWDFSKHPAADIVVINLGTNDNNTANNVTNEDYYNSYVELVEGVHNVWPKAQIIISALWNGFGKEGNTYVQGPAFVTEIWDVYKHFNSPSYLSSPHKCPPRNPLKWWLPPCKPGRPNEPFVHYFNTTGILQHNDIGPLWHPTDVGYIKVASHLMQYINLKFGWELRATGPEVFHDTLYWNDQDSY
;
A
#
# COMPACT_ATOMS: atom_id res chain seq x y z
N MET A 1 28.77 -11.92 -52.19
CA MET A 1 30.19 -12.27 -52.33
C MET A 1 30.93 -11.73 -51.12
N TRP A 2 31.64 -12.60 -50.40
CA TRP A 2 32.49 -12.36 -49.23
C TRP A 2 33.68 -11.46 -49.56
N PHE A 3 34.38 -10.79 -48.62
CA PHE A 3 35.19 -11.24 -47.46
C PHE A 3 35.39 -10.03 -46.52
N SER A 4 35.80 -10.06 -45.25
CA SER A 4 36.04 -11.04 -44.18
C SER A 4 36.35 -10.25 -42.88
N LYS A 5 35.93 -10.77 -41.72
CA LYS A 5 36.20 -10.37 -40.31
C LYS A 5 37.71 -10.48 -39.92
N PRO A 6 38.13 -10.30 -38.64
CA PRO A 6 37.63 -9.52 -37.47
C PRO A 6 38.75 -8.64 -36.87
N TRP A 7 38.52 -7.94 -35.73
CA TRP A 7 39.46 -7.92 -34.58
C TRP A 7 38.66 -7.73 -33.29
N ALA A 8 38.92 -8.62 -32.34
CA ALA A 8 38.43 -8.57 -30.98
C ALA A 8 39.40 -7.73 -30.14
N VAL A 9 38.88 -6.78 -29.39
CA VAL A 9 39.55 -6.21 -28.23
C VAL A 9 38.57 -6.31 -27.07
N SER A 10 38.78 -7.32 -26.22
CA SER A 10 38.16 -7.38 -24.90
C SER A 10 38.73 -6.25 -24.05
N LEU A 11 37.91 -5.24 -23.77
CA LEU A 11 38.17 -4.32 -22.67
C LEU A 11 37.53 -4.92 -21.42
N CYS A 12 38.34 -5.58 -20.58
CA CYS A 12 37.96 -5.89 -19.20
C CYS A 12 37.90 -4.57 -18.41
N CYS A 13 36.78 -3.85 -18.49
CA CYS A 13 36.44 -2.87 -17.48
C CYS A 13 35.96 -3.64 -16.24
N LEU A 14 36.89 -3.89 -15.32
CA LEU A 14 36.57 -4.11 -13.92
C LEU A 14 35.86 -2.84 -13.44
N SER A 15 34.53 -2.85 -13.49
CA SER A 15 33.71 -1.90 -12.76
C SER A 15 33.97 -2.12 -11.28
N SER A 16 34.84 -1.29 -10.70
CA SER A 16 34.76 -1.01 -9.27
C SER A 16 33.36 -0.46 -9.03
N LEU A 17 32.51 -1.27 -8.40
CA LEU A 17 31.27 -0.77 -7.83
C LEU A 17 31.70 0.21 -6.73
N ILE A 18 31.77 1.50 -7.08
CA ILE A 18 31.89 2.56 -6.08
C ILE A 18 30.57 2.51 -5.32
N SER A 19 30.56 1.81 -4.18
CA SER A 19 29.47 1.91 -3.23
C SER A 19 29.50 3.32 -2.66
N ALA A 20 28.55 4.16 -3.05
CA ALA A 20 28.38 5.46 -2.43
C ALA A 20 27.66 5.26 -1.09
N THR A 21 28.34 5.54 0.02
CA THR A 21 27.74 5.60 1.35
C THR A 21 26.74 6.76 1.39
N ILE A 22 25.44 6.45 1.42
CA ILE A 22 24.41 7.47 1.65
C ILE A 22 24.47 7.83 3.13
N LEU A 23 24.71 9.11 3.43
CA LEU A 23 24.71 9.63 4.79
C LEU A 23 23.36 10.28 5.09
N GLN A 24 22.79 9.99 6.26
CA GLN A 24 21.60 10.61 6.84
C GLN A 24 21.99 11.19 8.19
N ASN A 25 22.01 12.52 8.31
CA ASN A 25 22.45 13.24 9.51
C ASN A 25 23.81 12.76 10.09
N GLY A 26 24.80 12.52 9.20
CA GLY A 26 26.12 12.01 9.59
C GLY A 26 26.17 10.51 9.91
N GLN A 27 25.05 9.79 9.84
CA GLN A 27 24.99 8.34 10.00
C GLN A 27 24.94 7.66 8.64
N VAL A 28 25.60 6.50 8.50
CA VAL A 28 25.47 5.68 7.30
C VAL A 28 24.05 5.13 7.25
N ARG A 29 23.32 5.40 6.17
CA ARG A 29 22.02 4.79 5.93
C ARG A 29 22.17 3.27 6.01
N VAL A 30 21.53 2.66 7.01
CA VAL A 30 21.55 1.21 7.18
C VAL A 30 20.78 0.60 6.01
N THR A 31 21.50 -0.09 5.15
CA THR A 31 20.92 -0.89 4.07
C THR A 31 21.11 -2.39 4.32
N GLU A 32 21.88 -2.73 5.37
CA GLU A 32 22.10 -4.07 5.86
C GLU A 32 21.34 -4.27 7.17
N TYR A 33 20.16 -4.87 7.06
CA TYR A 33 19.32 -5.17 8.21
C TYR A 33 19.74 -6.46 8.92
N PRO A 34 19.47 -6.59 10.23
CA PRO A 34 19.78 -7.80 10.98
C PRO A 34 19.19 -9.05 10.32
N ASN A 35 20.03 -10.09 10.21
CA ASN A 35 19.56 -11.42 9.84
C ASN A 35 18.84 -12.04 11.05
N THR A 36 17.52 -12.17 10.95
CA THR A 36 16.67 -12.69 12.01
C THR A 36 16.39 -14.19 11.87
N VAL A 37 16.95 -14.88 10.87
CA VAL A 37 16.78 -16.33 10.69
C VAL A 37 17.27 -17.08 11.94
N THR A 38 16.45 -18.03 12.40
CA THR A 38 16.77 -18.87 13.54
C THR A 38 16.33 -20.31 13.31
N GLU A 39 17.02 -21.25 13.94
CA GLU A 39 16.62 -22.65 13.96
C GLU A 39 15.43 -22.83 14.90
N ALA A 40 14.27 -23.26 14.38
CA ALA A 40 13.04 -23.38 15.17
C ALA A 40 13.20 -24.32 16.38
N ASN A 41 14.07 -25.33 16.30
CA ASN A 41 14.34 -26.29 17.37
C ASN A 41 15.26 -25.74 18.48
N SER A 42 15.89 -24.58 18.27
CA SER A 42 16.76 -23.94 19.26
C SER A 42 15.98 -23.21 20.36
N HIS A 43 14.66 -23.08 20.19
CA HIS A 43 13.77 -22.38 21.10
C HIS A 43 12.70 -23.32 21.66
N LYS A 44 12.17 -22.97 22.83
CA LYS A 44 11.00 -23.63 23.41
C LYS A 44 9.78 -22.77 23.15
N TRP A 45 9.02 -23.10 22.10
CA TRP A 45 7.88 -22.29 21.68
C TRP A 45 6.52 -22.91 21.98
N LYS A 46 5.54 -22.02 22.19
CA LYS A 46 4.13 -22.28 21.90
C LYS A 46 3.85 -21.78 20.48
N THR A 47 3.42 -22.70 19.61
CA THR A 47 3.20 -22.42 18.19
C THR A 47 1.70 -22.28 17.89
N TYR A 48 1.36 -21.25 17.12
CA TYR A 48 0.02 -20.99 16.61
C TYR A 48 0.03 -21.14 15.08
N PRO A 49 -0.94 -21.85 14.48
CA PRO A 49 -1.07 -21.92 13.04
C PRO A 49 -1.46 -20.56 12.45
N ALA A 50 -1.24 -20.36 11.15
CA ALA A 50 -1.58 -19.12 10.45
C ALA A 50 -3.06 -18.71 10.57
N ASN A 51 -3.98 -19.67 10.73
CA ASN A 51 -5.41 -19.40 10.91
C ASN A 51 -5.82 -19.21 12.39
N ALA A 52 -4.87 -19.00 13.30
CA ALA A 52 -5.16 -18.74 14.71
C ALA A 52 -6.00 -17.46 14.88
N VAL A 53 -7.04 -17.53 15.72
CA VAL A 53 -8.04 -16.45 15.88
C VAL A 53 -7.46 -15.19 16.51
N GLU A 54 -6.33 -15.30 17.20
CA GLU A 54 -5.57 -14.21 17.80
C GLU A 54 -4.89 -13.31 16.77
N LEU A 55 -4.61 -13.84 15.58
CA LEU A 55 -3.93 -13.13 14.51
C LEU A 55 -4.88 -12.15 13.82
N SER A 56 -4.38 -10.95 13.53
CA SER A 56 -5.13 -9.93 12.79
C SER A 56 -4.34 -9.55 11.54
N TYR A 57 -4.74 -10.13 10.42
CA TYR A 57 -4.21 -9.80 9.10
C TYR A 57 -4.76 -8.45 8.64
N LYS A 58 -3.85 -7.57 8.24
CA LYS A 58 -4.12 -6.19 7.80
C LYS A 58 -3.85 -6.09 6.30
N GLY A 59 -4.72 -5.40 5.57
CA GLY A 59 -4.74 -5.48 4.09
C GLY A 59 -5.35 -6.80 3.60
N ARG A 60 -5.18 -7.10 2.31
CA ARG A 60 -5.74 -8.30 1.69
C ARG A 60 -4.75 -9.46 1.71
N TRP A 61 -5.23 -10.60 2.20
CA TRP A 61 -4.52 -11.86 2.30
C TRP A 61 -5.41 -12.98 1.74
N ASP A 62 -4.84 -13.96 1.08
CA ASP A 62 -5.62 -15.12 0.63
C ASP A 62 -5.87 -16.15 1.73
N ASP A 63 -6.67 -17.17 1.41
CA ASP A 63 -7.00 -18.28 2.33
C ASP A 63 -5.75 -19.10 2.74
N ASP A 64 -4.66 -19.01 1.98
CA ASP A 64 -3.35 -19.60 2.28
C ASP A 64 -2.45 -18.69 3.13
N HIS A 65 -2.98 -17.55 3.59
CA HIS A 65 -2.31 -16.52 4.37
C HIS A 65 -1.06 -15.96 3.67
N THR A 66 -1.18 -15.77 2.36
CA THR A 66 -0.21 -15.05 1.52
C THR A 66 -0.68 -13.62 1.30
N SER A 67 0.24 -12.66 1.46
CA SER A 67 0.00 -11.26 1.18
C SER A 67 0.26 -10.94 -0.29
N TRP A 68 -0.41 -9.92 -0.82
CA TRP A 68 -0.35 -9.57 -2.24
C TRP A 68 -0.11 -8.09 -2.50
N TRP A 69 -1.00 -7.27 -1.98
CA TRP A 69 -1.01 -5.83 -2.25
C TRP A 69 0.06 -5.07 -1.47
N SER A 70 0.12 -3.73 -1.60
CA SER A 70 1.09 -2.91 -0.88
C SER A 70 0.75 -2.77 0.61
N VAL A 71 1.78 -2.73 1.46
CA VAL A 71 1.70 -2.57 2.93
C VAL A 71 0.74 -3.54 3.67
N PRO A 72 0.67 -4.83 3.29
CA PRO A 72 -0.06 -5.82 4.05
C PRO A 72 0.65 -6.02 5.39
N GLY A 73 -0.12 -6.39 6.40
CA GLY A 73 0.42 -6.52 7.74
C GLY A 73 -0.14 -7.66 8.55
N LEU A 74 0.52 -7.93 9.66
CA LEU A 74 0.09 -8.86 10.69
C LEU A 74 0.21 -8.16 12.04
N LYS A 75 -0.86 -8.18 12.83
CA LYS A 75 -0.90 -7.54 14.15
C LYS A 75 -1.56 -8.45 15.17
N PHE A 76 -0.98 -8.54 16.36
CA PHE A 76 -1.52 -9.31 17.48
C PHE A 76 -0.93 -8.83 18.81
N GLY A 77 -1.63 -9.09 19.91
CA GLY A 77 -1.08 -8.95 21.25
C GLY A 77 -0.29 -10.19 21.63
N PHE A 78 0.68 -10.08 22.52
CA PHE A 78 1.45 -11.21 23.02
C PHE A 78 1.90 -11.00 24.47
N THR A 79 2.23 -12.10 25.14
CA THR A 79 2.95 -12.10 26.42
C THR A 79 4.34 -12.68 26.23
N GLY A 80 5.21 -12.55 27.24
CA GLY A 80 6.60 -13.02 27.14
C GLY A 80 7.48 -12.07 26.34
N LYS A 81 8.67 -12.54 25.94
CA LYS A 81 9.72 -11.72 25.33
C LYS A 81 10.22 -12.25 23.98
N GLU A 82 9.47 -13.17 23.37
CA GLU A 82 9.84 -13.76 22.09
C GLU A 82 8.65 -13.79 21.15
N VAL A 83 8.88 -13.38 19.91
CA VAL A 83 7.98 -13.54 18.78
C VAL A 83 8.79 -14.08 17.61
N GLY A 84 8.47 -15.31 17.21
CA GLY A 84 9.00 -15.93 16.01
C GLY A 84 7.92 -16.06 14.94
N ILE A 85 8.28 -15.99 13.67
CA ILE A 85 7.38 -16.25 12.55
C ILE A 85 8.05 -17.22 11.58
N THR A 86 7.37 -18.33 11.27
CA THR A 86 7.77 -19.20 10.16
C THR A 86 7.06 -18.73 8.90
N PHE A 87 7.86 -18.44 7.87
CA PHE A 87 7.38 -18.03 6.56
C PHE A 87 7.27 -19.23 5.61
N GLY A 88 6.28 -19.20 4.72
CA GLY A 88 5.96 -20.28 3.79
C GLY A 88 6.61 -20.16 2.42
N PRO A 89 6.40 -21.16 1.54
CA PRO A 89 7.03 -21.22 0.21
C PRO A 89 6.56 -20.12 -0.74
N GLN A 90 5.39 -19.49 -0.51
CA GLN A 90 4.90 -18.38 -1.33
C GLN A 90 5.47 -17.00 -0.92
N THR A 91 6.41 -16.99 0.02
CA THR A 91 7.17 -15.80 0.39
C THR A 91 8.20 -15.46 -0.67
N SER A 92 8.24 -14.21 -1.13
CA SER A 92 9.31 -13.71 -1.98
C SER A 92 10.63 -13.70 -1.19
N ASN A 93 11.65 -14.44 -1.64
CA ASN A 93 12.91 -14.51 -0.93
C ASN A 93 13.62 -13.14 -0.91
N GLY A 94 14.01 -12.68 0.27
CA GLY A 94 14.61 -11.37 0.47
C GLY A 94 13.60 -10.22 0.54
N VAL A 95 12.29 -10.50 0.62
CA VAL A 95 11.30 -9.44 0.85
C VAL A 95 11.58 -8.71 2.15
N LEU A 96 11.55 -7.38 2.11
CA LEU A 96 11.76 -6.55 3.28
C LEU A 96 10.44 -6.42 4.05
N VAL A 97 10.52 -6.71 5.35
CA VAL A 97 9.45 -6.41 6.29
C VAL A 97 9.94 -5.39 7.31
N ALA A 98 9.06 -4.48 7.67
CA ALA A 98 9.18 -3.67 8.86
C ALA A 98 8.38 -4.34 9.98
N TYR A 99 8.90 -4.35 11.20
CA TYR A 99 8.21 -4.85 12.36
C TYR A 99 8.55 -4.01 13.59
N ARG A 100 7.66 -4.02 14.56
CA ARG A 100 7.87 -3.34 15.84
C ARG A 100 7.07 -3.99 16.94
N ILE A 101 7.40 -3.63 18.16
CA ILE A 101 6.55 -3.88 19.30
C ILE A 101 5.97 -2.58 19.84
N ASN A 102 4.76 -2.68 20.36
CA ASN A 102 4.04 -1.59 21.00
C ASN A 102 3.92 -0.37 20.07
N GLY A 103 4.58 0.73 20.45
CA GLY A 103 4.69 1.94 19.64
C GLY A 103 6.13 2.40 19.48
N GLU A 104 7.08 1.46 19.56
CA GLU A 104 8.49 1.73 19.27
C GLU A 104 8.71 1.95 17.77
N ASP A 105 9.91 2.40 17.41
CA ASP A 105 10.32 2.63 16.03
C ASP A 105 10.35 1.33 15.21
N TRP A 106 10.26 1.48 13.89
CA TRP A 106 10.33 0.34 12.99
C TRP A 106 11.72 -0.31 12.99
N GLN A 107 11.73 -1.63 13.15
CA GLN A 107 12.86 -2.49 12.83
C GLN A 107 12.62 -3.17 11.49
N PHE A 108 13.68 -3.63 10.84
CA PHE A 108 13.59 -4.19 9.50
C PHE A 108 14.33 -5.52 9.40
N SER A 109 13.86 -6.41 8.53
CA SER A 109 14.57 -7.64 8.21
C SER A 109 14.19 -8.15 6.82
N ASN A 110 15.18 -8.70 6.11
CA ASN A 110 14.95 -9.42 4.86
C ASN A 110 14.52 -10.85 5.17
N ILE A 111 13.34 -11.25 4.69
CA ILE A 111 12.76 -12.55 5.00
C ILE A 111 13.26 -13.62 4.03
N THR A 112 13.71 -14.74 4.59
CA THR A 112 14.09 -15.94 3.84
C THR A 112 12.88 -16.86 3.69
N THR A 113 12.60 -17.27 2.45
CA THR A 113 11.49 -18.18 2.13
C THR A 113 11.67 -19.52 2.87
N ASN A 114 10.59 -20.09 3.41
CA ASN A 114 10.61 -21.33 4.21
C ASN A 114 11.46 -21.30 5.49
N ALA A 115 11.90 -20.13 5.95
CA ALA A 115 12.67 -20.00 7.18
C ALA A 115 11.80 -19.56 8.36
N THR A 116 12.32 -19.78 9.57
CA THR A 116 11.77 -19.16 10.79
C THR A 116 12.64 -17.98 11.18
N HIS A 117 12.00 -16.86 11.50
CA HIS A 117 12.67 -15.63 11.93
C HIS A 117 12.28 -15.30 13.37
N LEU A 118 13.27 -15.05 14.24
CA LEU A 118 13.07 -14.50 15.57
C LEU A 118 13.08 -12.97 15.47
N LEU A 119 11.90 -12.37 15.47
CA LEU A 119 11.73 -10.93 15.28
C LEU A 119 11.75 -10.17 16.60
N VAL A 120 11.28 -10.80 17.68
CA VAL A 120 11.37 -10.25 19.04
C VAL A 120 12.13 -11.24 19.90
N SER A 121 13.09 -10.76 20.68
CA SER A 121 13.89 -11.53 21.64
C SER A 121 13.99 -10.77 22.97
N PRO A 122 14.54 -11.38 24.04
CA PRO A 122 14.79 -10.70 25.30
C PRO A 122 15.73 -9.49 25.22
N THR A 123 16.45 -9.30 24.10
CA THR A 123 17.31 -8.14 23.86
C THR A 123 16.67 -7.09 22.94
N THR A 124 15.45 -7.33 22.45
CA THR A 124 14.71 -6.33 21.67
C THR A 124 14.39 -5.14 22.57
N GLU A 125 14.73 -3.94 22.10
CA GLU A 125 14.41 -2.70 22.80
C GLU A 125 12.91 -2.58 23.08
N GLY A 126 12.56 -2.11 24.28
CA GLY A 126 11.17 -1.96 24.69
C GLY A 126 10.44 -3.26 25.09
N VAL A 127 11.04 -4.46 24.95
CA VAL A 127 10.34 -5.74 25.21
C VAL A 127 9.90 -5.92 26.67
N ASP A 128 10.61 -5.27 27.59
CA ASP A 128 10.33 -5.29 29.03
C ASP A 128 9.37 -4.19 29.48
N LEU A 129 9.00 -3.28 28.56
CA LEU A 129 8.06 -2.19 28.82
C LEU A 129 6.62 -2.70 28.61
N THR A 130 5.77 -2.48 29.61
CA THR A 130 4.38 -2.97 29.65
C THR A 130 3.34 -1.84 29.73
N SER A 131 3.78 -0.59 29.58
CA SER A 131 2.98 0.62 29.65
C SER A 131 3.52 1.64 28.64
N PRO A 132 2.66 2.50 28.05
CA PRO A 132 1.21 2.60 28.24
C PRO A 132 0.39 1.57 27.45
N ILE A 133 1.03 0.81 26.56
CA ILE A 133 0.38 -0.19 25.72
C ILE A 133 0.31 -1.53 26.46
N SER A 134 -0.90 -2.04 26.69
CA SER A 134 -1.14 -3.33 27.31
C SER A 134 -2.39 -4.00 26.69
N PRO A 135 -2.32 -5.26 26.22
CA PRO A 135 -1.13 -6.12 26.19
C PRO A 135 -0.06 -5.62 25.20
N SER A 136 1.17 -6.10 25.36
CA SER A 136 2.23 -5.82 24.39
C SER A 136 1.79 -6.24 23.00
N THR A 137 2.05 -5.40 22.01
CA THR A 137 1.55 -5.59 20.65
C THR A 137 2.72 -5.85 19.72
N PHE A 138 2.60 -6.80 18.82
CA PHE A 138 3.50 -6.97 17.69
C PHE A 138 2.80 -6.48 16.42
N GLU A 139 3.52 -5.72 15.60
CA GLU A 139 3.07 -5.32 14.27
C GLU A 139 4.16 -5.60 13.24
N LEU A 140 3.78 -6.20 12.11
CA LEU A 140 4.62 -6.38 10.93
C LEU A 140 3.92 -5.79 9.71
N ARG A 141 4.69 -5.17 8.83
CA ARG A 141 4.28 -4.66 7.51
C ARG A 141 5.27 -5.11 6.45
N VAL A 142 4.77 -5.63 5.34
CA VAL A 142 5.62 -5.84 4.14
C VAL A 142 5.82 -4.48 3.49
N THR A 143 7.07 -4.07 3.33
CA THR A 143 7.37 -2.73 2.80
C THR A 143 7.30 -2.73 1.28
N ASN A 144 7.75 -3.83 0.66
CA ASN A 144 7.88 -3.88 -0.78
C ASN A 144 6.53 -3.96 -1.51
N TRP A 145 6.43 -3.29 -2.67
CA TRP A 145 5.34 -3.55 -3.62
C TRP A 145 5.65 -4.81 -4.46
N ALA A 146 4.62 -5.51 -4.95
CA ALA A 146 4.68 -6.78 -5.72
C ALA A 146 5.31 -8.01 -5.02
N TYR A 147 6.08 -7.81 -3.96
CA TYR A 147 6.58 -8.89 -3.10
C TYR A 147 5.62 -9.12 -1.94
N GLY A 148 5.68 -10.31 -1.37
CA GLY A 148 4.81 -10.67 -0.27
C GLY A 148 5.40 -11.77 0.59
N VAL A 149 4.73 -12.00 1.70
CA VAL A 149 5.05 -13.08 2.64
C VAL A 149 3.88 -14.06 2.70
N GLN A 150 4.19 -15.31 3.01
CA GLN A 150 3.19 -16.28 3.45
C GLN A 150 3.47 -16.62 4.90
N VAL A 151 2.48 -16.48 5.78
CA VAL A 151 2.62 -16.87 7.19
C VAL A 151 2.28 -18.35 7.33
N LYS A 152 3.18 -19.17 7.89
CA LYS A 152 2.90 -20.58 8.21
C LYS A 152 2.51 -20.75 9.67
N SER A 153 3.28 -20.12 10.56
CA SER A 153 3.03 -20.16 11.99
C SER A 153 3.64 -18.95 12.70
N VAL A 154 3.04 -18.63 13.85
CA VAL A 154 3.54 -17.63 14.78
C VAL A 154 3.90 -18.32 16.09
N HIS A 155 5.02 -17.93 16.67
CA HIS A 155 5.62 -18.56 17.84
C HIS A 155 5.80 -17.52 18.93
N VAL A 156 5.52 -17.93 20.17
CA VAL A 156 5.91 -17.19 21.38
C VAL A 156 6.63 -18.13 22.33
N ALA A 157 7.38 -17.58 23.29
CA ALA A 157 8.05 -18.37 24.31
C ALA A 157 7.10 -19.37 25.00
N ALA A 158 7.61 -20.52 25.45
CA ALA A 158 6.83 -21.48 26.21
C ALA A 158 6.19 -20.82 27.45
N GLY A 159 4.89 -21.05 27.66
CA GLY A 159 4.11 -20.42 28.72
C GLY A 159 3.56 -19.02 28.37
N ALA A 160 4.03 -18.40 27.28
CA ALA A 160 3.43 -17.19 26.75
C ALA A 160 2.20 -17.49 25.86
N SER A 161 1.45 -16.44 25.52
CA SER A 161 0.27 -16.54 24.65
C SER A 161 0.14 -15.38 23.68
N LEU A 162 -0.52 -15.65 22.54
CA LEU A 162 -1.03 -14.62 21.66
C LEU A 162 -2.38 -14.12 22.20
N ILE A 163 -2.71 -12.88 21.87
CA ILE A 163 -3.93 -12.19 22.31
C ILE A 163 -4.56 -11.51 21.10
N LYS A 164 -5.84 -11.77 20.86
CA LYS A 164 -6.60 -11.08 19.82
C LYS A 164 -6.73 -9.60 20.17
N LEU A 165 -6.23 -8.73 19.29
CA LEU A 165 -6.47 -7.30 19.39
C LEU A 165 -7.85 -6.97 18.85
N LYS A 166 -8.47 -5.94 19.45
CA LYS A 166 -9.70 -5.36 18.94
C LYS A 166 -9.39 -4.56 17.68
N ASP A 167 -10.18 -4.75 16.64
CA ASP A 167 -10.13 -3.91 15.44
C ASP A 167 -10.62 -2.49 15.76
N TYR A 168 -10.02 -1.50 15.10
CA TYR A 168 -10.55 -0.14 15.18
C TYR A 168 -11.87 0.01 14.44
N ASN A 169 -12.68 0.98 14.90
CA ASN A 169 -14.00 1.25 14.33
C ASN A 169 -13.95 2.07 13.03
N ARG A 170 -12.83 2.75 12.74
CA ARG A 170 -12.63 3.50 11.50
C ARG A 170 -11.90 2.63 10.50
N ARG A 171 -12.29 2.66 9.23
CA ARG A 171 -11.61 1.94 8.16
C ARG A 171 -11.44 2.76 6.90
N ILE A 172 -10.24 2.72 6.34
CA ILE A 172 -9.91 3.37 5.06
C ILE A 172 -9.32 2.36 4.07
N GLU A 173 -9.72 2.41 2.80
CA GLU A 173 -9.00 1.72 1.72
C GLU A 173 -8.46 2.75 0.72
N VAL A 174 -7.19 2.62 0.36
CA VAL A 174 -6.60 3.38 -0.75
C VAL A 174 -6.50 2.47 -1.97
N ILE A 175 -7.15 2.84 -3.06
CA ILE A 175 -7.08 2.16 -4.37
C ILE A 175 -6.21 3.02 -5.29
N GLY A 176 -5.17 2.44 -5.87
CA GLY A 176 -4.22 3.25 -6.63
C GLY A 176 -3.24 2.51 -7.51
N ASP A 177 -2.26 3.26 -8.02
CA ASP A 177 -1.17 2.80 -8.87
C ASP A 177 0.19 2.86 -8.14
N SER A 178 1.28 3.10 -8.88
CA SER A 178 2.65 3.19 -8.33
C SER A 178 2.81 4.28 -7.26
N LEU A 179 2.05 5.36 -7.38
CA LEU A 179 2.09 6.47 -6.42
C LEU A 179 1.53 6.02 -5.06
N SER A 180 0.46 5.22 -5.09
CA SER A 180 -0.19 4.74 -3.87
C SER A 180 0.51 3.51 -3.30
N SER A 181 1.16 2.71 -4.16
CA SER A 181 1.96 1.57 -3.72
C SER A 181 3.32 1.98 -3.14
N GLY A 182 3.73 3.24 -3.30
CA GLY A 182 4.98 3.79 -2.79
C GLY A 182 6.20 3.53 -3.66
N MET A 183 6.02 3.24 -4.96
CA MET A 183 7.15 2.94 -5.85
C MET A 183 8.22 4.04 -5.76
N TYR A 184 9.47 3.62 -5.60
CA TYR A 184 10.66 4.47 -5.42
C TYR A 184 10.75 5.30 -4.12
N GLY A 185 9.77 5.18 -3.21
CA GLY A 185 9.94 5.65 -1.83
C GLY A 185 11.02 4.82 -1.11
N THR A 186 11.65 5.40 -0.09
CA THR A 186 12.79 4.79 0.62
C THR A 186 12.48 3.40 1.16
N TYR A 187 11.26 3.17 1.65
CA TYR A 187 10.72 1.88 2.08
C TYR A 187 9.46 1.48 1.32
N GLU A 188 9.41 1.89 0.05
CA GLU A 188 8.33 1.60 -0.86
C GLU A 188 6.96 1.90 -0.24
N GLY A 189 6.10 0.88 -0.06
CA GLY A 189 4.78 1.03 0.50
C GLY A 189 4.78 1.68 1.89
N LEU A 190 5.75 1.38 2.75
CA LEU A 190 5.83 1.96 4.09
C LEU A 190 6.25 3.44 4.08
N SER A 191 6.81 3.94 2.97
CA SER A 191 7.06 5.37 2.76
C SER A 191 5.96 6.06 1.93
N SER A 192 4.97 5.30 1.45
CA SER A 192 3.91 5.84 0.59
C SER A 192 3.00 6.81 1.35
N TYR A 193 2.39 7.74 0.60
CA TYR A 193 1.34 8.60 1.18
C TYR A 193 0.12 7.78 1.64
N ALA A 194 -0.14 6.62 1.03
CA ALA A 194 -1.29 5.78 1.33
C ALA A 194 -1.18 5.18 2.74
N TYR A 195 0.00 4.64 3.08
CA TYR A 195 0.29 4.20 4.43
C TYR A 195 0.37 5.37 5.41
N GLY A 196 1.07 6.45 5.05
CA GLY A 196 1.21 7.63 5.89
C GLY A 196 -0.13 8.27 6.27
N LEU A 197 -1.06 8.34 5.32
CA LEU A 197 -2.44 8.75 5.53
C LEU A 197 -3.12 7.85 6.57
N ALA A 198 -3.12 6.55 6.32
CA ALA A 198 -3.91 5.62 7.11
C ALA A 198 -3.37 5.44 8.53
N ALA A 199 -2.04 5.30 8.68
CA ALA A 199 -1.38 5.21 9.96
C ALA A 199 -1.44 6.55 10.72
N GLY A 200 -1.26 7.69 10.04
CA GLY A 200 -1.27 9.02 10.63
C GLY A 200 -2.65 9.49 11.11
N LEU A 201 -3.76 8.96 10.57
CA LEU A 201 -5.09 9.19 11.13
C LEU A 201 -5.22 8.63 12.55
N GLY A 202 -4.49 7.55 12.87
CA GLY A 202 -4.60 6.80 14.12
C GLY A 202 -5.96 6.14 14.32
N ASP A 203 -6.03 5.14 15.21
CA ASP A 203 -7.25 4.36 15.50
C ASP A 203 -8.06 3.98 14.25
N THR A 204 -7.37 3.58 13.18
CA THR A 204 -7.95 3.34 11.87
C THR A 204 -7.38 2.06 11.28
N GLU A 205 -8.25 1.16 10.84
CA GLU A 205 -7.91 -0.01 10.06
C GLU A 205 -7.73 0.35 8.59
N TYR A 206 -6.80 -0.31 7.88
CA TYR A 206 -6.54 0.07 6.50
C TYR A 206 -6.04 -1.04 5.59
N ALA A 207 -6.27 -0.82 4.30
CA ALA A 207 -5.75 -1.59 3.18
C ALA A 207 -5.28 -0.65 2.06
N VAL A 208 -4.22 -1.05 1.35
CA VAL A 208 -3.71 -0.34 0.17
C VAL A 208 -3.75 -1.29 -1.03
N THR A 209 -4.80 -1.18 -1.82
CA THR A 209 -5.03 -2.01 -3.03
C THR A 209 -4.45 -1.27 -4.23
N ALA A 210 -3.12 -1.21 -4.29
CA ALA A 210 -2.38 -0.48 -5.30
C ALA A 210 -1.20 -1.28 -5.88
N TYR A 211 -0.93 -1.08 -7.18
CA TYR A 211 0.13 -1.78 -7.89
C TYR A 211 0.77 -0.88 -8.97
N PRO A 212 2.10 -0.84 -9.12
CA PRO A 212 2.74 0.00 -10.13
C PRO A 212 2.36 -0.28 -11.58
N GLY A 213 2.19 0.79 -12.36
CA GLY A 213 1.86 0.72 -13.79
C GLY A 213 0.42 0.32 -14.09
N ILE A 214 -0.38 -0.07 -13.09
CA ILE A 214 -1.77 -0.48 -13.31
C ILE A 214 -2.62 0.72 -13.77
N CYS A 215 -3.50 0.47 -14.74
CA CYS A 215 -4.50 1.45 -15.16
C CYS A 215 -5.78 1.32 -14.32
N LEU A 216 -6.60 2.37 -14.33
CA LEU A 216 -7.99 2.31 -13.89
C LEU A 216 -8.81 1.42 -14.83
N THR A 217 -8.67 1.69 -16.12
CA THR A 217 -9.34 0.99 -17.22
C THR A 217 -8.88 -0.46 -17.28
N ASP A 218 -9.82 -1.42 -17.37
CA ASP A 218 -9.50 -2.85 -17.45
C ASP A 218 -8.91 -3.21 -18.83
N GLN A 219 -7.60 -3.03 -18.94
CA GLN A 219 -6.79 -3.40 -20.09
C GLN A 219 -5.36 -3.70 -19.66
N GLU A 220 -4.53 -4.08 -20.63
CA GLU A 220 -3.10 -4.17 -20.40
C GLU A 220 -2.49 -2.77 -20.29
N CYS A 221 -1.71 -2.55 -19.23
CA CYS A 221 -0.91 -1.34 -19.04
C CYS A 221 0.44 -1.68 -18.40
N TRP A 222 1.55 -1.36 -19.08
CA TRP A 222 2.91 -1.55 -18.55
C TRP A 222 3.24 -2.97 -18.06
N GLY A 223 2.73 -3.99 -18.75
CA GLY A 223 2.86 -5.41 -18.41
C GLY A 223 1.83 -5.91 -17.40
N ASN A 224 0.97 -5.05 -16.86
CA ASN A 224 -0.14 -5.46 -16.00
C ASN A 224 -1.28 -5.96 -16.88
N PRO A 225 -1.69 -7.23 -16.81
CA PRO A 225 -2.68 -7.78 -17.73
C PRO A 225 -4.09 -7.21 -17.56
N ARG A 226 -4.39 -6.62 -16.38
CA ARG A 226 -5.72 -6.13 -15.99
C ARG A 226 -5.63 -4.78 -15.28
N GLY A 227 -6.71 -4.00 -15.37
CA GLY A 227 -6.86 -2.72 -14.65
C GLY A 227 -7.63 -2.83 -13.35
N GLN A 228 -7.72 -1.73 -12.60
CA GLN A 228 -8.33 -1.71 -11.26
C GLN A 228 -9.85 -1.94 -11.25
N THR A 229 -10.56 -1.63 -12.35
CA THR A 229 -11.98 -2.01 -12.52
C THR A 229 -12.20 -3.53 -12.52
N TYR A 230 -11.16 -4.33 -12.77
CA TYR A 230 -11.12 -5.77 -12.53
C TYR A 230 -10.42 -6.12 -11.22
N GLN A 231 -9.20 -5.63 -11.03
CA GLN A 231 -8.30 -6.13 -10.00
C GLN A 231 -8.76 -5.79 -8.57
N TRP A 232 -9.49 -4.69 -8.37
CA TRP A 232 -10.05 -4.36 -7.04
C TRP A 232 -11.06 -5.40 -6.53
N TYR A 233 -11.63 -6.23 -7.38
CA TYR A 233 -12.51 -7.35 -6.97
C TYR A 233 -11.76 -8.64 -6.64
N HIS A 234 -10.44 -8.66 -6.77
CA HIS A 234 -9.62 -9.85 -6.61
C HIS A 234 -8.75 -9.79 -5.35
N THR A 235 -8.45 -10.97 -4.82
CA THR A 235 -7.65 -11.11 -3.60
C THR A 235 -6.18 -10.79 -3.87
N SER A 236 -5.64 -11.26 -4.99
CA SER A 236 -4.25 -11.03 -5.37
C SER A 236 -4.06 -9.72 -6.14
N ASP A 237 -2.82 -9.25 -6.20
CA ASP A 237 -2.39 -8.24 -7.15
C ASP A 237 -2.35 -8.80 -8.59
N THR A 238 -1.92 -7.96 -9.55
CA THR A 238 -1.86 -8.29 -10.98
C THR A 238 -0.46 -8.73 -11.44
N GLY A 239 0.49 -8.87 -10.50
CA GLY A 239 1.90 -9.11 -10.78
C GLY A 239 2.21 -10.53 -11.23
N GLY A 240 3.47 -10.73 -11.65
CA GLY A 240 3.95 -12.03 -12.12
C GLY A 240 3.84 -13.16 -11.08
N ARG A 241 3.99 -12.86 -9.78
CA ARG A 241 3.80 -13.85 -8.71
C ARG A 241 2.36 -14.36 -8.66
N ALA A 242 1.37 -13.46 -8.74
CA ALA A 242 -0.04 -13.83 -8.78
C ALA A 242 -0.37 -14.63 -10.04
N THR A 243 0.17 -14.21 -11.19
CA THR A 243 0.02 -14.92 -12.46
C THR A 243 0.61 -16.33 -12.41
N ASN A 244 1.76 -16.54 -11.76
CA ASN A 244 2.35 -17.88 -11.62
C ASN A 244 1.50 -18.83 -10.78
N ILE A 245 0.76 -18.30 -9.81
CA ILE A 245 -0.01 -19.11 -8.85
C ILE A 245 -1.45 -19.33 -9.34
N TYR A 246 -2.08 -18.30 -9.89
CA TYR A 246 -3.50 -18.33 -10.28
C TYR A 246 -3.76 -18.22 -11.78
N GLY A 247 -2.73 -18.01 -12.60
CA GLY A 247 -2.89 -17.77 -14.03
C GLY A 247 -3.75 -16.53 -14.30
N THR A 248 -4.71 -16.68 -15.22
CA THR A 248 -5.63 -15.61 -15.64
C THR A 248 -6.92 -15.54 -14.83
N ASN A 249 -7.08 -16.41 -13.82
CA ASN A 249 -8.30 -16.49 -13.01
C ASN A 249 -7.98 -16.42 -11.51
N PRO A 250 -7.46 -15.28 -11.01
CA PRO A 250 -7.21 -15.08 -9.59
C PRO A 250 -8.50 -15.22 -8.76
N PRO A 251 -8.41 -15.62 -7.47
CA PRO A 251 -9.56 -15.65 -6.58
C PRO A 251 -10.20 -14.27 -6.40
N LEU A 252 -11.53 -14.25 -6.30
CA LEU A 252 -12.27 -13.05 -5.92
C LEU A 252 -12.03 -12.72 -4.44
N TRP A 253 -11.98 -11.43 -4.14
CA TRP A 253 -12.00 -10.93 -2.77
C TRP A 253 -13.42 -11.03 -2.21
N ASP A 254 -13.58 -11.79 -1.13
CA ASP A 254 -14.88 -11.98 -0.48
C ASP A 254 -15.16 -10.82 0.49
N PHE A 255 -15.71 -9.73 -0.04
CA PHE A 255 -16.09 -8.55 0.74
C PHE A 255 -17.06 -8.85 1.90
N SER A 256 -17.75 -10.00 1.92
CA SER A 256 -18.66 -10.35 3.02
C SER A 256 -17.92 -10.83 4.28
N LYS A 257 -16.67 -11.29 4.13
CA LYS A 257 -15.80 -11.71 5.23
C LYS A 257 -15.03 -10.55 5.87
N HIS A 258 -15.13 -9.34 5.32
CA HIS A 258 -14.34 -8.19 5.75
C HIS A 258 -15.24 -6.98 6.03
N PRO A 259 -15.00 -6.21 7.11
CA PRO A 259 -15.75 -4.99 7.36
C PRO A 259 -15.58 -3.99 6.21
N ALA A 260 -16.67 -3.26 5.91
CA ALA A 260 -16.66 -2.22 4.89
C ALA A 260 -15.68 -1.08 5.24
N ALA A 261 -15.09 -0.47 4.22
CA ALA A 261 -14.39 0.79 4.41
C ALA A 261 -15.42 1.92 4.66
N ASP A 262 -15.10 2.81 5.59
CA ASP A 262 -15.87 4.03 5.81
C ASP A 262 -15.46 5.12 4.81
N ILE A 263 -14.18 5.18 4.49
CA ILE A 263 -13.60 6.07 3.48
C ILE A 263 -12.82 5.24 2.46
N VAL A 264 -13.02 5.53 1.17
CA VAL A 264 -12.19 4.99 0.09
C VAL A 264 -11.50 6.15 -0.61
N VAL A 265 -10.19 6.09 -0.76
CA VAL A 265 -9.42 7.06 -1.54
C VAL A 265 -9.02 6.43 -2.85
N ILE A 266 -9.37 7.07 -3.96
CA ILE A 266 -8.99 6.62 -5.30
C ILE A 266 -7.99 7.62 -5.88
N ASN A 267 -6.81 7.12 -6.22
CA ASN A 267 -5.76 7.86 -6.91
C ASN A 267 -5.24 7.02 -8.07
N LEU A 268 -5.92 7.15 -9.20
CA LEU A 268 -5.70 6.37 -10.42
C LEU A 268 -5.88 7.24 -11.66
N GLY A 269 -5.13 6.91 -12.70
CA GLY A 269 -5.21 7.54 -14.01
C GLY A 269 -3.87 8.05 -14.54
N THR A 270 -2.81 8.02 -13.74
CA THR A 270 -1.45 8.38 -14.21
C THR A 270 -1.04 7.51 -15.40
N ASN A 271 -1.30 6.20 -15.32
CA ASN A 271 -0.97 5.25 -16.38
C ASN A 271 -1.94 5.34 -17.55
N ASP A 272 -3.24 5.54 -17.30
CA ASP A 272 -4.25 5.78 -18.34
C ASP A 272 -3.92 7.05 -19.15
N ASN A 273 -3.41 8.10 -18.50
CA ASN A 273 -3.05 9.37 -19.13
C ASN A 273 -1.77 9.27 -19.97
N ASN A 274 -1.02 8.19 -19.83
CA ASN A 274 0.15 7.95 -20.65
C ASN A 274 -0.28 7.45 -22.03
N THR A 275 0.09 8.20 -23.07
CA THR A 275 -0.29 7.90 -24.45
C THR A 275 0.21 6.54 -24.94
N ALA A 276 1.18 5.92 -24.28
CA ALA A 276 1.62 4.56 -24.61
C ALA A 276 0.54 3.49 -24.39
N ASN A 277 -0.42 3.73 -23.49
CA ASN A 277 -1.49 2.79 -23.15
C ASN A 277 -2.77 3.01 -23.97
N ASN A 278 -2.84 4.06 -24.79
CA ASN A 278 -3.97 4.35 -25.69
C ASN A 278 -5.36 4.39 -25.01
N VAL A 279 -5.45 4.74 -23.72
CA VAL A 279 -6.74 4.96 -23.04
C VAL A 279 -7.30 6.32 -23.48
N THR A 280 -8.54 6.35 -23.97
CA THR A 280 -9.20 7.61 -24.33
C THR A 280 -9.77 8.31 -23.09
N ASN A 281 -9.99 9.62 -23.17
CA ASN A 281 -10.65 10.37 -22.08
C ASN A 281 -12.04 9.80 -21.75
N GLU A 282 -12.77 9.32 -22.76
CA GLU A 282 -14.08 8.70 -22.58
C GLU A 282 -13.97 7.34 -21.86
N ASP A 283 -13.03 6.49 -22.26
CA ASP A 283 -12.80 5.19 -21.60
C ASP A 283 -12.35 5.38 -20.14
N TYR A 284 -11.49 6.36 -19.88
CA TYR A 284 -11.07 6.72 -18.52
C TYR A 284 -12.25 7.20 -17.67
N TYR A 285 -13.05 8.15 -18.18
CA TYR A 285 -14.24 8.64 -17.49
C TYR A 285 -15.22 7.50 -17.15
N ASN A 286 -15.54 6.66 -18.13
CA ASN A 286 -16.46 5.55 -17.97
C ASN A 286 -15.93 4.51 -16.96
N SER A 287 -14.64 4.19 -17.02
CA SER A 287 -13.99 3.27 -16.07
C SER A 287 -13.97 3.83 -14.64
N TYR A 288 -13.82 5.14 -14.48
CA TYR A 288 -13.89 5.78 -13.16
C TYR A 288 -15.30 5.72 -12.59
N VAL A 289 -16.31 6.05 -13.39
CA VAL A 289 -17.72 5.90 -12.99
C VAL A 289 -18.00 4.45 -12.59
N GLU A 290 -17.54 3.47 -13.37
CA GLU A 290 -17.70 2.05 -13.05
C GLU A 290 -17.04 1.66 -11.71
N LEU A 291 -15.80 2.09 -11.46
CA LEU A 291 -15.12 1.77 -10.21
C LEU A 291 -15.85 2.40 -9.01
N VAL A 292 -16.26 3.66 -9.09
CA VAL A 292 -16.99 4.34 -8.01
C VAL A 292 -18.35 3.68 -7.75
N GLU A 293 -19.12 3.36 -8.80
CA GLU A 293 -20.38 2.62 -8.64
C GLU A 293 -20.14 1.22 -8.04
N GLY A 294 -19.07 0.55 -8.47
CA GLY A 294 -18.65 -0.75 -7.95
C GLY A 294 -18.35 -0.73 -6.46
N VAL A 295 -17.50 0.21 -6.03
CA VAL A 295 -17.14 0.43 -4.62
C VAL A 295 -18.39 0.72 -3.80
N HIS A 296 -19.24 1.64 -4.24
CA HIS A 296 -20.43 2.02 -3.49
C HIS A 296 -21.51 0.91 -3.49
N ASN A 297 -21.57 0.07 -4.53
CA ASN A 297 -22.45 -1.10 -4.52
C ASN A 297 -22.01 -2.13 -3.47
N VAL A 298 -20.71 -2.34 -3.31
CA VAL A 298 -20.14 -3.24 -2.30
C VAL A 298 -20.28 -2.64 -0.89
N TRP A 299 -19.94 -1.36 -0.73
CA TRP A 299 -19.96 -0.61 0.53
C TRP A 299 -20.86 0.64 0.43
N PRO A 300 -22.20 0.49 0.60
CA PRO A 300 -23.16 1.58 0.35
C PRO A 300 -23.13 2.77 1.32
N LYS A 301 -22.23 2.75 2.30
CA LYS A 301 -22.02 3.83 3.27
C LYS A 301 -20.67 4.53 3.10
N ALA A 302 -19.81 4.00 2.23
CA ALA A 302 -18.46 4.53 2.06
C ALA A 302 -18.50 5.93 1.46
N GLN A 303 -17.74 6.85 2.05
CA GLN A 303 -17.41 8.12 1.44
C GLN A 303 -16.21 7.92 0.52
N ILE A 304 -16.32 8.33 -0.74
CA ILE A 304 -15.28 8.09 -1.75
C ILE A 304 -14.59 9.42 -2.05
N ILE A 305 -13.29 9.50 -1.81
CA ILE A 305 -12.46 10.63 -2.15
C ILE A 305 -11.73 10.30 -3.45
N ILE A 306 -11.99 11.09 -4.49
CA ILE A 306 -11.21 11.03 -5.74
C ILE A 306 -10.18 12.15 -5.74
N SER A 307 -8.93 11.79 -6.03
CA SER A 307 -7.82 12.75 -6.00
C SER A 307 -7.57 13.33 -7.40
N ALA A 308 -7.27 14.63 -7.44
CA ALA A 308 -6.65 15.21 -8.63
C ALA A 308 -5.29 14.58 -8.86
N LEU A 309 -4.96 14.23 -10.11
CA LEU A 309 -3.68 13.61 -10.44
C LEU A 309 -2.53 14.60 -10.35
N TRP A 310 -1.37 14.10 -9.96
CA TRP A 310 -0.10 14.80 -10.16
C TRP A 310 0.71 14.06 -11.22
N ASN A 311 1.13 14.78 -12.26
CA ASN A 311 1.79 14.20 -13.43
C ASN A 311 3.16 14.87 -13.69
N GLY A 312 4.01 14.86 -12.66
CA GLY A 312 5.35 15.45 -12.72
C GLY A 312 5.39 16.98 -12.82
N PHE A 313 6.60 17.53 -12.98
CA PHE A 313 6.85 18.96 -13.15
C PHE A 313 7.73 19.24 -14.38
N GLY A 314 7.26 20.10 -15.28
CA GLY A 314 8.04 20.58 -16.42
C GLY A 314 8.63 21.96 -16.17
N LYS A 315 9.79 22.27 -16.74
CA LYS A 315 10.30 23.65 -16.79
C LYS A 315 9.47 24.44 -17.80
N GLU A 316 8.95 25.58 -17.38
CA GLU A 316 8.26 26.55 -18.23
C GLU A 316 8.93 27.92 -18.06
N GLY A 317 9.65 28.36 -19.10
CA GLY A 317 10.43 29.60 -19.04
C GLY A 317 11.47 29.59 -17.91
N ASN A 318 11.29 30.45 -16.91
CA ASN A 318 12.14 30.58 -15.72
C ASN A 318 11.52 29.95 -14.45
N THR A 319 10.46 29.14 -14.58
CA THR A 319 9.80 28.45 -13.47
C THR A 319 9.53 26.98 -13.78
N TYR A 320 8.90 26.27 -12.84
CA TYR A 320 8.39 24.91 -13.00
C TYR A 320 6.88 24.89 -12.82
N VAL A 321 6.19 24.07 -13.62
CA VAL A 321 4.74 23.88 -13.55
C VAL A 321 4.41 22.40 -13.44
N GLN A 322 3.34 22.11 -12.70
CA GLN A 322 2.80 20.76 -12.57
C GLN A 322 2.16 20.34 -13.89
N GLY A 323 2.45 19.12 -14.36
CA GLY A 323 1.83 18.57 -15.56
C GLY A 323 0.33 18.28 -15.33
N PRO A 324 -0.56 18.64 -16.26
CA PRO A 324 -1.98 18.25 -16.19
C PRO A 324 -2.15 16.76 -16.53
N ALA A 325 -3.16 16.12 -15.94
CA ALA A 325 -3.64 14.79 -16.31
C ALA A 325 -5.11 14.65 -15.93
N PHE A 326 -5.96 14.32 -16.90
CA PHE A 326 -7.42 14.12 -16.73
C PHE A 326 -8.15 15.12 -15.81
N VAL A 327 -7.77 16.41 -15.88
CA VAL A 327 -8.30 17.44 -14.97
C VAL A 327 -9.82 17.58 -15.11
N THR A 328 -10.32 17.61 -16.35
CA THR A 328 -11.75 17.74 -16.64
C THR A 328 -12.48 16.44 -16.30
N GLU A 329 -11.93 15.29 -16.70
CA GLU A 329 -12.56 13.98 -16.56
C GLU A 329 -12.77 13.62 -15.09
N ILE A 330 -11.78 13.82 -14.23
CA ILE A 330 -11.91 13.57 -12.78
C ILE A 330 -12.93 14.51 -12.15
N TRP A 331 -12.94 15.78 -12.55
CA TRP A 331 -13.93 16.75 -12.08
C TRP A 331 -15.35 16.40 -12.55
N ASP A 332 -15.49 15.88 -13.76
CA ASP A 332 -16.75 15.42 -14.32
C ASP A 332 -17.27 14.17 -13.61
N VAL A 333 -16.39 13.27 -13.16
CA VAL A 333 -16.76 12.14 -12.29
C VAL A 333 -17.30 12.65 -10.95
N TYR A 334 -16.61 13.59 -10.30
CA TYR A 334 -17.10 14.22 -9.08
C TYR A 334 -18.48 14.86 -9.30
N LYS A 335 -18.65 15.66 -10.35
CA LYS A 335 -19.94 16.29 -10.68
C LYS A 335 -21.02 15.26 -11.00
N HIS A 336 -20.69 14.16 -11.68
CA HIS A 336 -21.64 13.11 -12.02
C HIS A 336 -22.34 12.58 -10.77
N PHE A 337 -21.57 12.12 -9.78
CA PHE A 337 -22.10 11.53 -8.55
C PHE A 337 -22.75 12.54 -7.59
N ASN A 338 -22.45 13.83 -7.75
CA ASN A 338 -23.02 14.92 -6.94
C ASN A 338 -24.16 15.68 -7.65
N SER A 339 -24.52 15.29 -8.87
CA SER A 339 -25.53 15.98 -9.66
C SER A 339 -26.94 15.70 -9.13
N PRO A 340 -27.87 16.67 -9.19
CA PRO A 340 -29.28 16.43 -8.86
C PRO A 340 -29.88 15.28 -9.67
N SER A 341 -29.48 15.12 -10.94
CA SER A 341 -29.94 14.03 -11.79
C SER A 341 -29.46 12.66 -11.30
N TYR A 342 -28.22 12.52 -10.85
CA TYR A 342 -27.74 11.26 -10.29
C TYR A 342 -28.47 10.92 -8.98
N LEU A 343 -28.56 11.88 -8.06
CA LEU A 343 -29.09 11.70 -6.70
C LEU A 343 -30.62 11.51 -6.66
N SER A 344 -31.35 12.07 -7.62
CA SER A 344 -32.81 11.90 -7.71
C SER A 344 -33.25 10.73 -8.61
N SER A 345 -32.33 10.16 -9.40
CA SER A 345 -32.67 9.09 -10.33
C SER A 345 -32.94 7.78 -9.59
N PRO A 346 -34.06 7.09 -9.89
CA PRO A 346 -34.29 5.76 -9.36
C PRO A 346 -33.20 4.80 -9.86
N HIS A 347 -32.44 4.21 -8.93
CA HIS A 347 -31.42 3.25 -9.30
C HIS A 347 -32.06 1.95 -9.78
N LYS A 348 -32.01 1.75 -11.10
CA LYS A 348 -32.39 0.49 -11.73
C LYS A 348 -31.14 -0.34 -11.92
N CYS A 349 -31.11 -1.49 -11.25
CA CYS A 349 -30.02 -2.43 -11.47
C CYS A 349 -30.02 -2.91 -12.91
N PRO A 350 -28.95 -2.66 -13.68
CA PRO A 350 -28.84 -3.19 -15.02
C PRO A 350 -28.79 -4.73 -14.97
N PRO A 351 -29.20 -5.43 -16.04
CA PRO A 351 -28.96 -6.85 -16.18
C PRO A 351 -27.47 -7.16 -16.00
N ARG A 352 -27.15 -8.29 -15.36
CA ARG A 352 -25.76 -8.70 -15.15
C ARG A 352 -25.04 -8.84 -16.49
N ASN A 353 -23.92 -8.14 -16.65
CA ASN A 353 -23.06 -8.32 -17.82
C ASN A 353 -22.32 -9.66 -17.70
N PRO A 354 -22.56 -10.65 -18.58
CA PRO A 354 -21.92 -11.95 -18.49
C PRO A 354 -20.40 -11.89 -18.73
N LEU A 355 -19.92 -10.86 -19.43
CA LEU A 355 -18.48 -10.63 -19.64
C LEU A 355 -17.77 -10.07 -18.40
N LYS A 356 -18.52 -9.51 -17.45
CA LYS A 356 -18.02 -8.99 -16.17
C LYS A 356 -18.52 -9.84 -15.01
N TRP A 357 -18.27 -11.14 -15.09
CA TRP A 357 -18.79 -12.12 -14.14
C TRP A 357 -18.29 -11.90 -12.70
N TRP A 358 -17.14 -11.24 -12.51
CA TRP A 358 -16.57 -10.90 -11.19
C TRP A 358 -17.35 -9.81 -10.46
N LEU A 359 -18.12 -9.00 -11.18
CA LEU A 359 -18.90 -7.95 -10.54
C LEU A 359 -19.97 -8.57 -9.64
N PRO A 360 -20.10 -8.09 -8.39
CA PRO A 360 -21.17 -8.53 -7.52
C PRO A 360 -22.53 -8.10 -8.11
N PRO A 361 -23.63 -8.79 -7.75
CA PRO A 361 -24.96 -8.35 -8.13
C PRO A 361 -25.18 -6.88 -7.73
N CYS A 362 -25.76 -6.10 -8.63
CA CYS A 362 -26.21 -4.76 -8.29
C CYS A 362 -27.25 -4.83 -7.17
N LYS A 363 -27.11 -3.97 -6.17
CA LYS A 363 -28.07 -3.83 -5.07
C LYS A 363 -29.08 -2.72 -5.41
N PRO A 364 -30.38 -2.94 -5.16
CA PRO A 364 -31.37 -1.90 -5.37
C PRO A 364 -31.13 -0.75 -4.38
N GLY A 365 -31.25 0.48 -4.88
CA GLY A 365 -31.06 1.70 -4.10
C GLY A 365 -29.82 2.49 -4.50
N ARG A 366 -29.99 3.81 -4.61
CA ARG A 366 -28.89 4.77 -4.74
C ARG A 366 -28.75 5.55 -3.44
N PRO A 367 -27.54 6.04 -3.11
CA PRO A 367 -27.43 7.18 -2.22
C PRO A 367 -28.28 8.33 -2.76
N ASN A 368 -29.12 8.88 -1.90
CA ASN A 368 -29.86 10.12 -2.10
C ASN A 368 -29.06 11.35 -1.67
N GLU A 369 -27.86 11.14 -1.12
CA GLU A 369 -26.94 12.17 -0.64
C GLU A 369 -25.59 12.06 -1.37
N PRO A 370 -24.89 13.18 -1.57
CA PRO A 370 -23.49 13.23 -1.97
C PRO A 370 -22.59 12.26 -1.18
N PHE A 371 -21.85 11.40 -1.89
CA PHE A 371 -20.88 10.47 -1.28
C PHE A 371 -19.50 10.51 -1.94
N VAL A 372 -19.35 11.21 -3.08
CA VAL A 372 -18.08 11.37 -3.77
C VAL A 372 -17.53 12.76 -3.50
N HIS A 373 -16.27 12.83 -3.11
CA HIS A 373 -15.59 14.05 -2.69
C HIS A 373 -14.33 14.25 -3.53
N TYR A 374 -14.05 15.49 -3.93
CA TYR A 374 -12.86 15.83 -4.70
C TYR A 374 -11.77 16.36 -3.77
N PHE A 375 -10.60 15.72 -3.80
CA PHE A 375 -9.39 16.21 -3.15
C PHE A 375 -8.48 16.85 -4.19
N ASN A 376 -8.40 18.18 -4.15
CA ASN A 376 -7.53 18.94 -5.04
C ASN A 376 -6.08 18.87 -4.55
N THR A 377 -5.19 18.31 -5.36
CA THR A 377 -3.76 18.17 -5.05
C THR A 377 -2.90 19.32 -5.57
N THR A 378 -3.49 20.23 -6.35
CA THR A 378 -2.78 21.39 -6.91
C THR A 378 -2.11 22.22 -5.81
N GLY A 379 -0.81 22.46 -5.97
CA GLY A 379 -0.01 23.29 -5.06
C GLY A 379 0.52 22.56 -3.83
N ILE A 380 0.12 21.31 -3.57
CA ILE A 380 0.66 20.50 -2.47
C ILE A 380 2.12 20.12 -2.74
N LEU A 381 2.37 19.59 -3.93
CA LEU A 381 3.70 19.19 -4.39
C LEU A 381 4.36 20.33 -5.15
N GLN A 382 5.68 20.40 -5.07
CA GLN A 382 6.56 21.28 -5.84
C GLN A 382 7.57 20.45 -6.64
N HIS A 383 8.28 21.08 -7.58
CA HIS A 383 9.21 20.38 -8.48
C HIS A 383 10.28 19.54 -7.76
N ASN A 384 10.72 19.94 -6.56
CA ASN A 384 11.70 19.22 -5.75
C ASN A 384 11.07 18.16 -4.82
N ASP A 385 9.75 18.04 -4.79
CA ASP A 385 9.04 16.95 -4.13
C ASP A 385 8.87 15.74 -5.06
N ILE A 386 9.29 15.86 -6.32
CA ILE A 386 9.31 14.78 -7.31
C ILE A 386 10.76 14.33 -7.54
N GLY A 387 11.02 13.05 -7.33
CA GLY A 387 12.31 12.42 -7.56
C GLY A 387 12.62 12.14 -9.05
N PRO A 388 13.83 11.65 -9.36
CA PRO A 388 14.33 11.49 -10.73
C PRO A 388 13.49 10.59 -11.65
N LEU A 389 12.67 9.71 -11.09
CA LEU A 389 11.79 8.79 -11.82
C LEU A 389 10.33 9.28 -11.87
N TRP A 390 10.12 10.59 -11.75
CA TRP A 390 8.81 11.25 -11.81
C TRP A 390 7.81 10.80 -10.74
N HIS A 391 8.30 10.22 -9.64
CA HIS A 391 7.52 9.83 -8.47
C HIS A 391 7.80 10.76 -7.29
N PRO A 392 6.87 10.92 -6.34
CA PRO A 392 7.13 11.68 -5.13
C PRO A 392 8.37 11.16 -4.39
N THR A 393 9.15 12.09 -3.86
CA THR A 393 10.12 11.79 -2.78
C THR A 393 9.35 11.43 -1.50
N ASP A 394 10.04 10.94 -0.48
CA ASP A 394 9.40 10.69 0.83
C ASP A 394 8.74 11.97 1.38
N VAL A 395 9.38 13.13 1.20
CA VAL A 395 8.80 14.44 1.56
C VAL A 395 7.53 14.72 0.76
N GLY A 396 7.54 14.43 -0.55
CA GLY A 396 6.34 14.54 -1.38
C GLY A 396 5.20 13.66 -0.88
N TYR A 397 5.49 12.39 -0.54
CA TYR A 397 4.51 11.48 0.05
C TYR A 397 3.97 11.99 1.39
N ILE A 398 4.83 12.50 2.28
CA ILE A 398 4.44 13.10 3.57
C ILE A 398 3.52 14.29 3.35
N LYS A 399 3.83 15.18 2.40
CA LYS A 399 3.00 16.36 2.09
C LYS A 399 1.60 15.93 1.66
N VAL A 400 1.48 14.99 0.72
CA VAL A 400 0.17 14.48 0.28
C VAL A 400 -0.60 13.84 1.43
N ALA A 401 0.04 12.95 2.19
CA ALA A 401 -0.59 12.30 3.34
C ALA A 401 -1.11 13.34 4.35
N SER A 402 -0.30 14.34 4.69
CA SER A 402 -0.63 15.36 5.69
C SER A 402 -1.83 16.23 5.27
N HIS A 403 -1.85 16.66 4.01
CA HIS A 403 -2.97 17.45 3.49
C HIS A 403 -4.25 16.62 3.37
N LEU A 404 -4.15 15.34 2.99
CA LEU A 404 -5.30 14.46 2.90
C LEU A 404 -5.85 14.07 4.29
N MET A 405 -4.98 13.88 5.29
CA MET A 405 -5.40 13.74 6.70
C MET A 405 -6.19 14.96 7.17
N GLN A 406 -5.67 16.17 6.90
CA GLN A 406 -6.36 17.41 7.25
C GLN A 406 -7.69 17.56 6.50
N TYR A 407 -7.73 17.19 5.22
CA TYR A 407 -8.96 17.17 4.43
C TYR A 407 -10.00 16.25 5.06
N ILE A 408 -9.62 15.02 5.39
CA ILE A 408 -10.51 14.02 6.01
C ILE A 408 -11.01 14.51 7.38
N ASN A 409 -10.13 15.13 8.17
CA ASN A 409 -10.50 15.73 9.43
C ASN A 409 -11.59 16.81 9.26
N LEU A 410 -11.35 17.79 8.39
CA LEU A 410 -12.27 18.91 8.17
C LEU A 410 -13.58 18.46 7.51
N LYS A 411 -13.52 17.49 6.60
CA LYS A 411 -14.66 17.06 5.79
C LYS A 411 -15.57 16.07 6.53
N PHE A 412 -14.99 15.17 7.33
CA PHE A 412 -15.71 14.05 7.94
C PHE A 412 -15.64 14.03 9.48
N GLY A 413 -14.97 15.00 10.11
CA GLY A 413 -14.81 15.03 11.57
C GLY A 413 -13.92 13.90 12.09
N TRP A 414 -13.08 13.31 11.24
CA TRP A 414 -12.11 12.30 11.66
C TRP A 414 -10.94 12.99 12.36
N GLU A 415 -11.12 13.27 13.65
CA GLU A 415 -10.04 13.74 14.55
C GLU A 415 -8.81 12.86 14.41
N LEU A 416 -7.64 13.49 14.32
CA LEU A 416 -6.35 12.78 14.28
C LEU A 416 -6.09 12.16 15.65
N ARG A 417 -5.89 10.84 15.67
CA ARG A 417 -5.72 10.04 16.89
C ARG A 417 -4.36 9.34 16.96
N ALA A 418 -3.49 9.54 15.98
CA ALA A 418 -2.16 8.98 16.02
C ALA A 418 -1.36 9.65 17.14
N THR A 419 -1.11 8.90 18.21
CA THR A 419 -0.29 9.32 19.35
C THR A 419 0.63 8.17 19.73
N GLY A 420 1.94 8.33 19.56
CA GLY A 420 2.94 7.32 19.91
C GLY A 420 3.70 6.79 18.70
N PRO A 421 3.29 5.66 18.09
CA PRO A 421 4.14 4.91 17.16
C PRO A 421 4.65 5.71 15.98
N GLU A 422 5.87 5.42 15.55
CA GLU A 422 6.46 5.98 14.33
C GLU A 422 5.54 5.73 13.12
N VAL A 423 5.22 6.80 12.38
CA VAL A 423 4.50 6.67 11.11
C VAL A 423 5.52 6.48 10.00
N PHE A 424 6.29 7.53 9.65
CA PHE A 424 7.28 7.48 8.60
C PHE A 424 8.70 7.25 9.14
N HIS A 425 9.31 6.13 8.77
CA HIS A 425 10.67 5.80 9.17
C HIS A 425 11.73 6.66 8.45
N ASP A 426 12.83 6.96 9.16
CA ASP A 426 13.98 7.71 8.64
C ASP A 426 13.69 9.11 8.07
N THR A 427 12.69 9.79 8.63
CA THR A 427 12.32 11.17 8.23
C THR A 427 12.93 12.26 9.12
N LEU A 428 13.88 11.88 9.96
CA LEU A 428 14.55 12.72 10.94
C LEU A 428 15.67 13.56 10.31
N TYR A 429 15.33 14.79 9.91
CA TYR A 429 16.26 15.78 9.36
C TYR A 429 16.11 17.14 10.07
N TRP A 430 17.14 17.60 10.79
CA TRP A 430 17.18 18.94 11.40
C TRP A 430 18.63 19.47 11.43
N ASN A 431 18.77 20.80 11.55
CA ASN A 431 20.05 21.46 11.77
C ASN A 431 20.06 22.01 13.20
N ASP A 432 20.93 21.47 14.06
CA ASP A 432 21.13 21.90 15.45
C ASP A 432 22.38 22.78 15.63
N GLN A 433 23.02 23.20 14.53
CA GLN A 433 24.15 24.12 14.58
C GLN A 433 23.62 25.55 14.76
N ASP A 434 23.54 26.00 16.01
CA ASP A 434 23.15 27.38 16.38
C ASP A 434 24.00 28.46 15.67
N SER A 435 25.20 28.11 15.20
CA SER A 435 26.13 29.00 14.50
C SER A 435 26.12 28.86 12.97
N TYR A 436 25.15 28.14 12.38
CA TYR A 436 25.04 28.00 10.93
C TYR A 436 24.68 29.31 10.23
#